data_AF-Q23I98-F1
#
_entry.id   AF-Q23I98-F1
#
_cell.length_a   1.000
_cell.length_b   1.000
_cell.length_c   1.000
_cell.angle_alpha   90.00
_cell.angle_beta   90.00
_cell.angle_gamma   90.00
#
_symmetry.space_group_name_H-M   'P 1'
#
loop_
_entity.id
_entity.type
_entity.pdbx_description
1 polymer ?
#
loop_
_entity_poly.entity_id
_entity_poly.type
_entity_poly.pdbx_seq_one_letter_code
_entity_poly.pdbx_strand_id
1 'polypeptide(L)'
;MNNLSETSNSKIKNKISIVIFIKLMGNIQEKDNRVGVKGGIFIQIEKTHFVSNEVIEGFLHINLEEPFNGHLLIVQFDGIEETRFDYQVLSKNKKKETKKAKETKRFLSVSMPIYDFATSGKQESFVLMPGQWSIPFHVKIAEQLPSSIKYFKSINHNCSIQYSLMAYILPTDLSRMPIQGNQQIFISQYLPKFHDMITKQIENSPLFSCCLTAGSYSLTCMLTQQSFAPTEIINMQIECDTKKFKKKLNKLKIELIENVQMNANVLNQKKEQIVVSKTEIQVNDYLVQTSMAVPSSIACSAEGTIIQISYQIIITPVLDLSCLKANEPLIVPIMIIPTKKMEKNPCVEIPLLNEVQKPENWNPQILKEKKYSDQQSLKIQQLYIEFQEKQNKKLNKTFTTHIDKFEKPTMQLIQ
;
A
#
# COMPACT_ATOMS: atom_id res chain seq x y z
N MET A 1 32.10 -5.21 21.47
CA MET A 1 31.47 -6.54 21.57
C MET A 1 30.08 -6.36 22.15
N ASN A 2 29.05 -6.38 21.30
CA ASN A 2 27.64 -6.52 21.66
C ASN A 2 26.90 -6.92 20.37
N ASN A 3 27.01 -8.20 20.00
CA ASN A 3 26.23 -8.79 18.91
C ASN A 3 24.91 -9.30 19.52
N LEU A 4 23.86 -8.49 19.42
CA LEU A 4 22.49 -8.92 19.72
C LEU A 4 21.95 -9.71 18.52
N SER A 5 21.46 -10.90 18.82
CA SER A 5 20.94 -11.91 17.90
C SER A 5 19.64 -11.48 17.20
N GLU A 6 19.69 -11.18 15.90
CA GLU A 6 18.52 -10.84 15.07
C GLU A 6 17.86 -12.06 14.37
N THR A 7 18.36 -13.27 14.57
CA THR A 7 18.00 -14.41 13.70
C THR A 7 16.71 -15.15 14.06
N SER A 8 16.08 -14.89 15.21
CA SER A 8 14.84 -15.58 15.63
C SER A 8 13.55 -14.85 15.24
N ASN A 9 13.60 -13.54 14.94
CA ASN A 9 12.41 -12.75 14.61
C ASN A 9 11.97 -12.83 13.14
N SER A 10 12.84 -13.23 12.20
CA SER A 10 12.50 -13.27 10.77
C SER A 10 11.60 -14.46 10.39
N LYS A 11 11.80 -15.64 10.99
CA LYS A 11 10.99 -16.83 10.70
C LYS A 11 9.54 -16.72 11.21
N ILE A 12 9.33 -16.04 12.33
CA ILE A 12 7.98 -15.80 12.89
C ILE A 12 7.24 -14.73 12.07
N LYS A 13 7.94 -13.69 11.57
CA LYS A 13 7.37 -12.66 10.68
C LYS A 13 6.83 -13.24 9.36
N ASN A 14 7.51 -14.23 8.77
CA ASN A 14 7.06 -14.86 7.53
C ASN A 14 5.82 -15.75 7.73
N LYS A 15 5.77 -16.58 8.79
CA LYS A 15 4.59 -17.45 9.04
C LYS A 15 3.33 -16.68 9.45
N ILE A 16 3.45 -15.63 10.26
CA ILE A 16 2.29 -14.82 10.70
C ILE A 16 1.78 -13.92 9.57
N SER A 17 2.65 -13.44 8.68
CA SER A 17 2.24 -12.66 7.50
C SER A 17 1.36 -13.46 6.56
N ILE A 18 1.68 -14.74 6.31
CA ILE A 18 0.94 -15.60 5.36
C ILE A 18 -0.48 -15.92 5.87
N VAL A 19 -0.66 -16.16 7.18
CA VAL A 19 -1.96 -16.57 7.75
C VAL A 19 -2.96 -15.40 7.84
N ILE A 20 -2.50 -14.16 8.00
CA ILE A 20 -3.38 -12.98 7.97
C ILE A 20 -3.73 -12.58 6.52
N PHE A 21 -2.84 -12.84 5.56
CA PHE A 21 -3.00 -12.48 4.15
C PHE A 21 -4.12 -13.23 3.42
N ILE A 22 -4.28 -14.53 3.70
CA ILE A 22 -5.34 -15.36 3.09
C ILE A 22 -6.75 -14.87 3.50
N LYS A 23 -6.85 -14.14 4.62
CA LYS A 23 -8.14 -13.79 5.25
C LYS A 23 -8.86 -12.58 4.63
N LEU A 24 -8.23 -11.82 3.73
CA LEU A 24 -8.76 -10.51 3.29
C LEU A 24 -9.08 -10.37 1.79
N MET A 25 -8.52 -11.20 0.91
CA MET A 25 -8.72 -11.05 -0.55
C MET A 25 -9.41 -12.22 -1.24
N GLY A 26 -9.96 -13.13 -0.46
CA GLY A 26 -10.70 -14.29 -0.96
C GLY A 26 -11.26 -15.14 0.16
N ASN A 27 -11.55 -14.51 1.32
CA ASN A 27 -12.28 -15.20 2.36
C ASN A 27 -13.67 -15.48 1.80
N ILE A 28 -13.83 -16.68 1.23
CA ILE A 28 -14.96 -17.53 1.57
C ILE A 28 -15.07 -17.34 3.08
N GLN A 29 -15.99 -16.47 3.50
CA GLN A 29 -16.26 -16.34 4.92
C GLN A 29 -16.49 -17.77 5.39
N GLU A 30 -15.88 -18.22 6.48
CA GLU A 30 -16.05 -19.58 7.02
C GLU A 30 -17.54 -19.94 7.29
N LYS A 31 -18.46 -18.99 7.03
CA LYS A 31 -19.92 -19.08 7.14
C LYS A 31 -20.67 -18.82 5.83
N ASP A 32 -20.00 -18.78 4.67
CA ASP A 32 -20.68 -18.63 3.39
C ASP A 32 -21.35 -19.96 3.00
N ASN A 33 -22.64 -20.08 3.30
CA ASN A 33 -23.43 -21.28 3.08
C ASN A 33 -23.86 -21.47 1.61
N ARG A 34 -23.37 -20.64 0.68
CA ARG A 34 -23.68 -20.77 -0.74
C ARG A 34 -23.05 -22.03 -1.31
N VAL A 35 -23.72 -22.61 -2.32
CA VAL A 35 -23.19 -23.79 -3.01
C VAL A 35 -21.96 -23.36 -3.82
N GLY A 36 -20.81 -23.96 -3.49
CA GLY A 36 -19.59 -23.83 -4.27
C GLY A 36 -19.75 -24.51 -5.64
N VAL A 37 -19.06 -23.99 -6.65
CA VAL A 37 -19.13 -24.49 -8.02
C VAL A 37 -17.85 -25.24 -8.34
N LYS A 38 -17.95 -26.39 -9.01
CA LYS A 38 -16.78 -27.13 -9.47
C LYS A 38 -16.16 -26.45 -10.70
N GLY A 39 -14.96 -25.91 -10.51
CA GLY A 39 -14.24 -25.16 -11.53
C GLY A 39 -13.55 -23.93 -10.95
N GLY A 40 -12.95 -23.12 -11.82
CA GLY A 40 -12.22 -21.92 -11.42
C GLY A 40 -11.76 -21.07 -12.59
N ILE A 41 -11.29 -19.87 -12.26
CA ILE A 41 -10.63 -18.96 -13.20
C ILE A 41 -9.18 -18.78 -12.75
N PHE A 42 -8.24 -18.94 -13.68
CA PHE A 42 -6.84 -18.64 -13.47
C PHE A 42 -6.46 -17.43 -14.31
N ILE A 43 -5.79 -16.46 -13.69
CA ILE A 43 -5.35 -15.23 -14.35
C ILE A 43 -3.87 -15.40 -14.68
N GLN A 44 -3.55 -15.51 -15.96
CA GLN A 44 -2.17 -15.58 -16.45
C GLN A 44 -1.75 -14.20 -16.95
N ILE A 45 -0.70 -13.63 -16.35
CA ILE A 45 -0.07 -12.36 -16.76
C ILE A 45 1.44 -12.57 -16.91
N GLU A 46 2.12 -11.71 -17.66
CA GLU A 46 3.56 -11.83 -17.91
C GLU A 46 4.40 -11.54 -16.66
N LYS A 47 3.98 -10.53 -15.88
CA LYS A 47 4.69 -10.06 -14.67
C LYS A 47 3.67 -9.64 -13.61
N THR A 48 4.09 -9.63 -12.35
CA THR A 48 3.28 -9.15 -11.21
C THR A 48 3.70 -7.76 -10.73
N HIS A 49 4.77 -7.19 -11.29
CA HIS A 49 5.24 -5.84 -10.99
C HIS A 49 4.94 -4.88 -12.13
N PHE A 50 4.08 -3.91 -11.86
CA PHE A 50 3.73 -2.84 -12.79
C PHE A 50 4.08 -1.47 -12.23
N VAL A 51 4.22 -0.50 -13.12
CA VAL A 51 4.29 0.93 -12.80
C VAL A 51 2.93 1.56 -13.15
N SER A 52 2.51 2.59 -12.42
CA SER A 52 1.31 3.36 -12.79
C SER A 52 1.36 3.80 -14.25
N ASN A 53 0.19 3.88 -14.92
CA ASN A 53 0.04 4.08 -16.36
C ASN A 53 0.49 2.92 -17.28
N GLU A 54 1.06 1.82 -16.76
CA GLU A 54 1.26 0.61 -17.57
C GLU A 54 -0.08 -0.08 -17.90
N VAL A 55 -0.04 -0.95 -18.92
CA VAL A 55 -1.16 -1.84 -19.27
C VAL A 55 -0.82 -3.24 -18.76
N ILE A 56 -1.77 -3.84 -18.05
CA ILE A 56 -1.72 -5.24 -17.64
C ILE A 56 -2.37 -6.05 -18.74
N GLU A 57 -1.63 -6.94 -19.37
CA GLU A 57 -2.13 -7.83 -20.42
C GLU A 57 -1.97 -9.29 -19.99
N GLY A 58 -2.92 -10.13 -20.39
CA GLY A 58 -2.92 -11.53 -19.98
C GLY A 58 -4.05 -12.36 -20.56
N PHE A 59 -4.21 -13.57 -20.02
CA PHE A 59 -5.27 -14.51 -20.35
C PHE A 59 -6.05 -14.93 -19.10
N LEU A 60 -7.35 -15.07 -19.25
CA LEU A 60 -8.24 -15.70 -18.29
C LEU A 60 -8.47 -17.14 -18.74
N HIS A 61 -7.93 -18.09 -17.98
CA HIS A 61 -8.12 -19.52 -18.20
C HIS A 61 -9.26 -20.00 -17.31
N ILE A 62 -10.35 -20.45 -17.93
CA ILE A 62 -11.56 -20.86 -17.22
C ILE A 62 -11.69 -22.37 -17.38
N ASN A 63 -11.83 -23.09 -16.27
CA ASN A 63 -12.19 -24.51 -16.25
C ASN A 63 -13.52 -24.65 -15.51
N LEU A 64 -14.57 -25.12 -16.17
CA LEU A 64 -15.87 -25.34 -15.58
C LEU A 64 -16.24 -26.82 -15.70
N GLU A 65 -16.50 -27.48 -14.57
CA GLU A 65 -16.77 -28.92 -14.50
C GLU A 65 -18.25 -29.25 -14.37
N GLU A 66 -19.09 -28.27 -14.03
CA GLU A 66 -20.52 -28.43 -13.88
C GLU A 66 -21.31 -27.24 -14.49
N PRO A 67 -22.58 -27.43 -14.86
CA PRO A 67 -23.41 -26.33 -15.36
C PRO A 67 -23.52 -25.18 -14.35
N PHE A 68 -23.37 -23.95 -14.82
CA PHE A 68 -23.39 -22.75 -14.00
C PHE A 68 -24.37 -21.70 -14.53
N ASN A 69 -25.28 -21.24 -13.69
CA ASN A 69 -26.24 -20.20 -14.03
C ASN A 69 -25.57 -18.82 -13.95
N GLY A 70 -24.88 -18.41 -15.01
CA GLY A 70 -24.16 -17.15 -15.12
C GLY A 70 -23.55 -17.01 -16.51
N HIS A 71 -23.44 -15.79 -17.01
CA HIS A 71 -23.03 -15.56 -18.39
C HIS A 71 -22.00 -14.44 -18.56
N LEU A 72 -21.78 -13.62 -17.54
CA LEU A 72 -20.99 -12.41 -17.67
C LEU A 72 -19.65 -12.58 -16.95
N LEU A 73 -18.58 -12.57 -17.74
CA LEU A 73 -17.20 -12.58 -17.26
C LEU A 73 -16.71 -11.13 -17.09
N ILE A 74 -16.25 -10.82 -15.89
CA ILE A 74 -15.77 -9.49 -15.50
C ILE A 74 -14.37 -9.63 -14.93
N VAL A 75 -13.48 -8.69 -15.27
CA VAL A 75 -12.23 -8.45 -14.54
C VAL A 75 -12.40 -7.19 -13.70
N GLN A 76 -12.02 -7.30 -12.43
CA GLN A 76 -12.01 -6.23 -11.47
C GLN A 76 -10.59 -5.96 -11.02
N PHE A 77 -10.21 -4.69 -11.02
CA PHE A 77 -8.96 -4.20 -10.50
C PHE A 77 -9.21 -3.39 -9.23
N ASP A 78 -8.79 -3.95 -8.10
CA ASP A 78 -9.01 -3.40 -6.77
C ASP A 78 -7.71 -2.90 -6.14
N GLY A 79 -7.83 -1.81 -5.39
CA GLY A 79 -6.79 -1.27 -4.52
C GLY A 79 -7.33 -1.05 -3.11
N ILE A 80 -6.63 -1.61 -2.13
CA ILE A 80 -7.01 -1.59 -0.72
C ILE A 80 -5.86 -1.03 0.12
N GLU A 81 -6.19 -0.09 1.02
CA GLU A 81 -5.32 0.38 2.09
C GLU A 81 -5.77 -0.21 3.41
N GLU A 82 -4.82 -0.65 4.23
CA GLU A 82 -5.09 -1.14 5.58
C GLU A 82 -4.15 -0.49 6.58
N THR A 83 -4.68 -0.04 7.71
CA THR A 83 -3.91 0.47 8.83
C THR A 83 -4.27 -0.26 10.11
N ARG A 84 -3.28 -0.48 10.96
CA ARG A 84 -3.47 -0.99 12.32
C ARG A 84 -2.43 -0.37 13.24
N PHE A 85 -2.88 0.42 14.21
CA PHE A 85 -1.98 1.05 15.19
C PHE A 85 -2.59 1.14 16.59
N ASP A 86 -1.74 1.07 17.61
CA ASP A 86 -2.09 1.36 19.00
C ASP A 86 -1.94 2.87 19.32
N TYR A 87 -2.86 3.44 20.09
CA TYR A 87 -2.83 4.83 20.54
C TYR A 87 -3.25 4.95 22.01
N GLN A 88 -2.74 5.96 22.71
CA GLN A 88 -3.04 6.18 24.12
C GLN A 88 -4.16 7.22 24.29
N VAL A 89 -5.14 6.90 25.14
CA VAL A 89 -6.17 7.84 25.58
C VAL A 89 -6.13 8.01 27.09
N LEU A 90 -6.52 9.18 27.59
CA LEU A 90 -6.73 9.39 29.01
C LEU A 90 -8.13 8.89 29.38
N SER A 91 -8.20 7.88 30.23
CA SER A 91 -9.47 7.44 30.82
C SER A 91 -10.03 8.49 31.79
N LYS A 92 -11.31 8.37 32.17
CA LYS A 92 -11.96 9.24 33.18
C LYS A 92 -11.17 9.32 34.50
N ASN A 93 -10.47 8.25 34.86
CA ASN A 93 -9.64 8.15 36.06
C ASN A 93 -8.21 8.68 35.86
N LYS A 94 -7.95 9.45 34.79
CA LYS A 94 -6.62 9.96 34.40
C LYS A 94 -5.54 8.88 34.17
N LYS A 95 -5.93 7.60 34.08
CA LYS A 95 -5.03 6.51 33.68
C LYS A 95 -4.91 6.48 32.17
N LYS A 96 -3.69 6.29 31.67
CA LYS A 96 -3.43 6.08 30.24
C LYS A 96 -3.89 4.67 29.86
N GLU A 97 -4.81 4.59 28.91
CA GLU A 97 -5.29 3.34 28.34
C GLU A 97 -4.81 3.23 26.90
N THR A 98 -4.34 2.05 26.49
CA THR A 98 -3.96 1.79 25.10
C THR A 98 -5.16 1.25 24.34
N LYS A 99 -5.60 1.98 23.33
CA LYS A 99 -6.65 1.56 22.40
C LYS A 99 -6.05 1.13 21.08
N LYS A 100 -6.74 0.23 20.39
CA LYS A 100 -6.36 -0.26 19.07
C LYS A 100 -7.22 0.44 18.03
N ALA A 101 -6.59 0.91 16.97
CA ALA A 101 -7.26 1.41 15.78
C ALA A 101 -6.95 0.48 14.60
N LYS A 102 -7.97 0.17 13.80
CA LYS A 102 -7.83 -0.54 12.53
C LYS A 102 -8.77 0.10 11.52
N GLU A 103 -8.31 0.29 10.30
CA GLU A 103 -9.13 0.73 9.17
C GLU A 103 -8.72 -0.02 7.90
N THR A 104 -9.70 -0.31 7.06
CA THR A 104 -9.51 -0.96 5.76
C THR A 104 -10.32 -0.16 4.74
N LYS A 105 -9.64 0.54 3.84
CA LYS A 105 -10.26 1.39 2.83
C LYS A 105 -9.99 0.84 1.43
N ARG A 106 -11.05 0.46 0.71
CA ARG A 106 -10.98 0.25 -0.73
C ARG A 106 -11.02 1.62 -1.42
N PHE A 107 -9.91 2.02 -2.05
CA PHE A 107 -9.79 3.31 -2.73
C PHE A 107 -9.84 3.19 -4.26
N LEU A 108 -9.66 1.97 -4.79
CA LEU A 108 -9.76 1.66 -6.21
C LEU A 108 -10.64 0.42 -6.37
N SER A 109 -11.58 0.49 -7.32
CA SER A 109 -12.48 -0.62 -7.65
C SER A 109 -12.99 -0.44 -9.08
N VAL A 110 -12.19 -0.83 -10.07
CA VAL A 110 -12.55 -0.69 -11.49
C VAL A 110 -13.00 -2.05 -12.02
N SER A 111 -14.15 -2.12 -12.67
CA SER A 111 -14.69 -3.37 -13.24
C SER A 111 -14.88 -3.23 -14.75
N MET A 112 -14.43 -4.24 -15.49
CA MET A 112 -14.46 -4.30 -16.96
C MET A 112 -15.09 -5.61 -17.42
N PRO A 113 -16.14 -5.57 -18.25
CA PRO A 113 -16.63 -6.78 -18.90
C PRO A 113 -15.64 -7.29 -19.93
N ILE A 114 -15.36 -8.59 -19.88
CA ILE A 114 -14.45 -9.24 -20.83
C ILE A 114 -15.22 -10.06 -21.86
N TYR A 115 -16.23 -10.81 -21.40
CA TYR A 115 -17.00 -11.69 -22.26
C TYR A 115 -18.42 -11.92 -21.75
N ASP A 116 -19.35 -12.11 -22.68
CA ASP A 116 -20.75 -12.44 -22.43
C ASP A 116 -21.06 -13.74 -23.15
N PHE A 117 -21.20 -14.83 -22.39
CA PHE A 117 -21.49 -16.16 -22.92
C PHE A 117 -22.92 -16.28 -23.49
N ALA A 118 -23.82 -15.36 -23.16
CA ALA A 118 -25.21 -15.38 -23.58
C ALA A 118 -25.47 -14.63 -24.90
N THR A 119 -24.46 -14.51 -25.77
CA THR A 119 -24.33 -13.65 -26.98
C THR A 119 -25.56 -13.47 -27.91
N SER A 120 -26.65 -14.21 -27.74
CA SER A 120 -27.85 -14.21 -28.59
C SER A 120 -29.20 -14.42 -27.87
N GLY A 121 -29.33 -14.31 -26.54
CA GLY A 121 -30.60 -14.67 -25.87
C GLY A 121 -30.81 -14.22 -24.42
N LYS A 122 -31.93 -14.70 -23.82
CA LYS A 122 -32.43 -14.34 -22.48
C LYS A 122 -31.36 -14.55 -21.39
N GLN A 123 -30.79 -13.45 -20.93
CA GLN A 123 -29.69 -13.40 -19.94
C GLN A 123 -30.05 -14.02 -18.57
N GLU A 124 -31.32 -13.96 -18.18
CA GLU A 124 -31.79 -14.37 -16.85
C GLU A 124 -31.81 -15.90 -16.63
N SER A 125 -31.89 -16.69 -17.70
CA SER A 125 -31.97 -18.16 -17.62
C SER A 125 -30.81 -18.85 -18.32
N PHE A 126 -29.73 -18.12 -18.62
CA PHE A 126 -28.58 -18.69 -19.29
C PHE A 126 -27.82 -19.64 -18.36
N VAL A 127 -27.54 -20.85 -18.86
CA VAL A 127 -26.74 -21.87 -18.19
C VAL A 127 -25.47 -22.07 -18.99
N LEU A 128 -24.33 -21.70 -18.42
CA LEU A 128 -23.02 -21.99 -18.96
C LEU A 128 -22.72 -23.48 -18.76
N MET A 129 -22.60 -24.21 -19.86
CA MET A 129 -22.28 -25.63 -19.84
C MET A 129 -20.81 -25.87 -19.47
N PRO A 130 -20.44 -27.02 -18.88
CA PRO A 130 -19.05 -27.37 -18.60
C PRO A 130 -18.13 -27.20 -19.82
N GLY A 131 -16.91 -26.72 -19.59
CA GLY A 131 -15.97 -26.44 -20.67
C GLY A 131 -14.69 -25.74 -20.20
N GLN A 132 -13.76 -25.58 -21.13
CA GLN A 132 -12.49 -24.92 -20.92
C GLN A 132 -12.34 -23.77 -21.92
N TRP A 133 -12.03 -22.57 -21.42
CA TRP A 133 -11.85 -21.39 -22.27
C TRP A 133 -10.60 -20.62 -21.90
N SER A 134 -10.05 -19.92 -22.88
CA SER A 134 -8.99 -18.93 -22.68
C SER A 134 -9.38 -17.63 -23.37
N ILE A 135 -9.44 -16.55 -22.62
CA ILE A 135 -9.89 -15.25 -23.11
C ILE A 135 -8.82 -14.21 -22.81
N PRO A 136 -8.26 -13.50 -23.81
CA PRO A 136 -7.31 -12.44 -23.56
C PRO A 136 -8.02 -11.26 -22.90
N PHE A 137 -7.28 -10.51 -22.08
CA PHE A 137 -7.76 -9.28 -21.46
C PHE A 137 -6.63 -8.26 -21.37
N HIS A 138 -7.02 -6.98 -21.28
CA HIS A 138 -6.10 -5.89 -21.00
C HIS A 138 -6.73 -4.90 -20.00
N VAL A 139 -5.92 -4.35 -19.09
CA VAL A 139 -6.35 -3.39 -18.07
C VAL A 139 -5.36 -2.24 -18.04
N LYS A 140 -5.83 -1.02 -18.31
CA LYS A 140 -4.98 0.17 -18.17
C LYS A 140 -4.95 0.63 -16.72
N ILE A 141 -3.75 0.72 -16.13
CA ILE A 141 -3.55 1.23 -14.77
C ILE A 141 -3.70 2.76 -14.78
N ALA A 142 -4.38 3.31 -13.78
CA ALA A 142 -4.48 4.76 -13.64
C ALA A 142 -3.09 5.40 -13.44
N GLU A 143 -2.94 6.66 -13.85
CA GLU A 143 -1.65 7.35 -13.85
C GLU A 143 -1.10 7.59 -12.44
N GLN A 144 -1.98 7.84 -11.46
CA GLN A 144 -1.61 8.28 -10.12
C GLN A 144 -2.10 7.31 -9.04
N LEU A 145 -1.68 6.04 -9.14
CA LEU A 145 -1.87 5.09 -8.04
C LEU A 145 -0.70 5.15 -7.05
N PRO A 146 -0.96 5.07 -5.72
CA PRO A 146 0.11 4.97 -4.73
C PRO A 146 0.93 3.69 -4.90
N SER A 147 2.18 3.72 -4.43
CA SER A 147 3.00 2.51 -4.43
C SER A 147 2.40 1.45 -3.50
N SER A 148 2.44 0.20 -3.93
CA SER A 148 2.26 -0.95 -3.06
C SER A 148 3.30 -0.92 -1.95
N ILE A 149 2.85 -1.06 -0.71
CA ILE A 149 3.72 -1.03 0.46
C ILE A 149 3.26 -2.06 1.49
N LYS A 150 4.21 -2.59 2.24
CA LYS A 150 3.95 -3.38 3.45
C LYS A 150 4.88 -2.88 4.54
N TYR A 151 4.36 -1.98 5.37
CA TYR A 151 5.10 -1.42 6.50
C TYR A 151 4.74 -2.20 7.76
N PHE A 152 5.74 -2.85 8.38
CA PHE A 152 5.56 -3.65 9.58
C PHE A 152 6.58 -3.29 10.66
N LYS A 153 6.13 -2.53 11.66
CA LYS A 153 6.91 -2.23 12.86
C LYS A 153 6.60 -3.23 13.98
N SER A 154 5.31 -3.53 14.19
CA SER A 154 4.84 -4.53 15.14
C SER A 154 3.47 -5.10 14.74
N ILE A 155 2.98 -6.11 15.47
CA ILE A 155 1.69 -6.73 15.20
C ILE A 155 0.49 -5.77 15.29
N ASN A 156 0.61 -4.73 16.12
CA ASN A 156 -0.38 -3.67 16.23
C ASN A 156 0.18 -2.34 15.69
N HIS A 157 1.17 -2.37 14.80
CA HIS A 157 1.71 -1.17 14.19
C HIS A 157 2.21 -1.51 12.79
N ASN A 158 1.25 -1.58 11.88
CA ASN A 158 1.49 -1.92 10.49
C ASN A 158 0.48 -1.22 9.58
N CYS A 159 0.87 -1.05 8.33
CA CYS A 159 -0.02 -0.64 7.27
C CYS A 159 0.39 -1.26 5.94
N SER A 160 -0.55 -1.34 5.00
CA SER A 160 -0.28 -1.81 3.66
C SER A 160 -1.17 -1.18 2.61
N ILE A 161 -0.63 -1.05 1.40
CA ILE A 161 -1.35 -0.69 0.18
C ILE A 161 -1.19 -1.88 -0.78
N GLN A 162 -2.29 -2.48 -1.18
CA GLN A 162 -2.31 -3.72 -1.95
C GLN A 162 -3.21 -3.59 -3.17
N TYR A 163 -2.85 -4.32 -4.22
CA TYR A 163 -3.64 -4.39 -5.45
C TYR A 163 -3.92 -5.83 -5.85
N SER A 164 -5.10 -6.04 -6.43
CA SER A 164 -5.54 -7.35 -6.88
C SER A 164 -6.32 -7.25 -8.18
N LEU A 165 -6.04 -8.20 -9.08
CA LEU A 165 -6.85 -8.49 -10.25
C LEU A 165 -7.73 -9.67 -9.90
N MET A 166 -9.03 -9.47 -10.01
CA MET A 166 -10.01 -10.50 -9.72
C MET A 166 -10.88 -10.73 -10.94
N ALA A 167 -11.04 -11.97 -11.35
CA ALA A 167 -11.92 -12.35 -12.45
C ALA A 167 -13.13 -13.07 -11.87
N TYR A 168 -14.33 -12.79 -12.39
CA TYR A 168 -15.57 -13.39 -11.90
C TYR A 168 -16.49 -13.74 -13.06
N ILE A 169 -17.16 -14.89 -12.95
CA ILE A 169 -18.42 -15.15 -13.67
C ILE A 169 -19.54 -15.00 -12.65
N LEU A 170 -20.36 -13.96 -12.84
CA LEU A 170 -21.45 -13.65 -11.91
C LEU A 170 -22.57 -14.68 -12.03
N PRO A 171 -23.05 -15.26 -10.90
CA PRO A 171 -24.21 -16.11 -10.94
C PRO A 171 -25.47 -15.27 -11.07
N THR A 172 -26.42 -15.72 -11.89
CA THR A 172 -27.77 -15.17 -11.93
C THR A 172 -28.54 -15.54 -10.65
N ASP A 173 -28.24 -16.71 -10.08
CA ASP A 173 -28.79 -17.15 -8.79
C ASP A 173 -27.87 -16.77 -7.62
N LEU A 174 -28.35 -15.90 -6.74
CA LEU A 174 -27.65 -15.45 -5.53
C LEU A 174 -27.44 -16.55 -4.47
N SER A 175 -27.94 -17.77 -4.68
CA SER A 175 -27.68 -18.95 -3.82
C SER A 175 -26.32 -19.60 -4.11
N ARG A 176 -25.73 -19.32 -5.28
CA ARG A 176 -24.42 -19.86 -5.69
C ARG A 176 -23.31 -18.86 -5.48
N MET A 177 -22.09 -19.36 -5.27
CA MET A 177 -20.89 -18.53 -5.29
C MET A 177 -20.52 -18.17 -6.73
N PRO A 178 -19.96 -16.98 -6.99
CA PRO A 178 -19.34 -16.70 -8.28
C PRO A 178 -18.16 -17.64 -8.52
N ILE A 179 -17.98 -18.05 -9.78
CA ILE A 179 -16.72 -18.66 -10.20
C ILE A 179 -15.71 -17.52 -10.25
N GLN A 180 -14.59 -17.64 -9.55
CA GLN A 180 -13.64 -16.54 -9.40
C GLN A 180 -12.19 -16.99 -9.49
N GLY A 181 -11.34 -16.02 -9.82
CA GLY A 181 -9.88 -16.13 -9.79
C GLY A 181 -9.28 -14.83 -9.25
N ASN A 182 -8.15 -14.90 -8.57
CA ASN A 182 -7.47 -13.72 -8.02
C ASN A 182 -5.95 -13.81 -8.29
N GLN A 183 -5.37 -12.70 -8.72
CA GLN A 183 -3.94 -12.49 -8.83
C GLN A 183 -3.59 -11.16 -8.17
N GLN A 184 -2.77 -11.20 -7.12
CA GLN A 184 -2.21 -10.00 -6.53
C GLN A 184 -1.11 -9.44 -7.43
N ILE A 185 -1.00 -8.12 -7.47
CA ILE A 185 0.04 -7.43 -8.21
C ILE A 185 0.65 -6.31 -7.37
N PHE A 186 1.90 -5.98 -7.67
CA PHE A 186 2.63 -4.86 -7.11
C PHE A 186 2.56 -3.69 -8.08
N ILE A 187 2.06 -2.54 -7.61
CA ILE A 187 2.05 -1.28 -8.36
C ILE A 187 3.10 -0.34 -7.79
N SER A 188 3.96 0.18 -8.64
CA SER A 188 4.87 1.28 -8.33
C SER A 188 4.24 2.59 -8.76
N GLN A 189 4.19 3.58 -7.87
CA GLN A 189 3.76 4.91 -8.26
C GLN A 189 4.68 5.44 -9.37
N TYR A 190 4.08 5.85 -10.49
CA TYR A 190 4.83 6.59 -11.51
C TYR A 190 5.16 7.96 -10.93
N LEU A 191 6.46 8.20 -10.74
CA LEU A 191 6.98 9.50 -10.39
C LEU A 191 7.85 9.93 -11.56
N PRO A 192 7.56 11.08 -12.21
CA PRO A 192 8.48 11.64 -13.18
C PRO A 192 9.84 11.73 -12.51
N LYS A 193 10.89 11.18 -13.14
CA LYS A 193 12.25 11.42 -12.66
C LYS A 193 12.50 12.90 -12.84
N PHE A 194 12.29 13.68 -11.78
CA PHE A 194 12.76 15.05 -11.71
C PHE A 194 14.28 14.95 -11.59
N HIS A 195 14.94 15.00 -12.75
CA HIS A 195 16.38 15.21 -12.86
C HIS A 195 16.76 16.66 -12.55
N ASP A 196 15.79 17.47 -12.14
CA ASP A 196 16.04 18.82 -11.71
C ASP A 196 16.81 18.80 -10.39
N MET A 197 17.89 19.56 -10.39
CA MET A 197 18.67 19.84 -9.19
C MET A 197 17.77 20.50 -8.15
N ILE A 198 17.73 19.92 -6.95
CA ILE A 198 16.99 20.53 -5.83
C ILE A 198 17.94 21.40 -5.06
N THR A 199 17.59 22.67 -4.95
CA THR A 199 18.23 23.62 -4.05
C THR A 199 17.25 24.02 -2.96
N LYS A 200 17.62 23.79 -1.71
CA LYS A 200 16.88 24.27 -0.53
C LYS A 200 17.81 25.11 0.33
N GLN A 201 17.29 26.21 0.82
CA GLN A 201 18.04 27.15 1.65
C GLN A 201 17.24 27.49 2.90
N ILE A 202 17.95 27.66 4.00
CA ILE A 202 17.43 28.25 5.23
C ILE A 202 18.39 29.35 5.69
N GLU A 203 17.84 30.49 6.09
CA GLU A 203 18.59 31.53 6.81
C GLU A 203 18.13 31.49 8.27
N ASN A 204 19.05 31.18 9.18
CA ASN A 204 18.72 31.13 10.60
C ASN A 204 18.77 32.53 11.19
N SER A 205 17.70 32.91 11.88
CA SER A 205 17.63 34.18 12.61
C SER A 205 18.77 34.31 13.64
N PRO A 206 19.16 35.53 14.03
CA PRO A 206 20.25 35.74 14.96
C PRO A 206 20.06 34.95 16.25
N LEU A 207 21.05 34.13 16.60
CA LEU A 207 21.02 33.31 17.80
C LEU A 207 21.42 34.13 19.02
N PHE A 208 20.56 34.16 20.04
CA PHE A 208 20.77 34.88 21.29
C PHE A 208 21.16 33.90 22.39
N SER A 209 22.41 34.00 22.86
CA SER A 209 22.90 33.37 24.09
C SER A 209 22.66 34.32 25.26
N CYS A 210 22.58 33.81 26.50
CA CYS A 210 22.20 34.56 27.71
C CYS A 210 22.95 35.89 27.95
N CYS A 211 24.10 36.12 27.32
CA CYS A 211 24.85 37.37 27.43
C CYS A 211 25.43 37.90 26.10
N LEU A 212 25.25 37.21 24.96
CA LEU A 212 25.92 37.55 23.70
C LEU A 212 25.08 37.15 22.47
N THR A 213 25.06 38.03 21.46
CA THR A 213 24.53 37.72 20.13
C THR A 213 25.56 36.89 19.35
N ALA A 214 25.23 35.63 19.05
CA ALA A 214 26.08 34.75 18.25
C ALA A 214 26.02 35.10 16.76
N GLY A 215 25.03 35.89 16.33
CA GLY A 215 24.83 36.28 14.93
C GLY A 215 23.97 35.27 14.17
N SER A 216 23.96 35.35 12.84
CA SER A 216 23.19 34.50 11.94
C SER A 216 24.08 33.70 10.99
N TYR A 217 23.57 32.57 10.50
CA TYR A 217 24.18 31.76 9.45
C TYR A 217 23.11 31.30 8.47
N SER A 218 23.51 30.93 7.25
CA SER A 218 22.63 30.27 6.29
C SER A 218 23.20 28.92 5.86
N LEU A 219 22.30 27.99 5.57
CA LEU A 219 22.62 26.69 5.00
C LEU A 219 21.89 26.57 3.67
N THR A 220 22.61 26.18 2.62
CA THR A 220 22.03 25.82 1.32
C THR A 220 22.42 24.37 1.02
N CYS A 221 21.46 23.50 0.74
CA CYS A 221 21.70 22.13 0.33
C CYS A 221 21.25 21.95 -1.12
N MET A 222 22.12 21.34 -1.90
CA MET A 222 21.93 21.02 -3.30
C MET A 222 22.01 19.51 -3.50
N LEU A 223 20.98 18.93 -4.10
CA LEU A 223 20.91 17.53 -4.50
C LEU A 223 20.90 17.42 -6.03
N THR A 224 21.51 16.36 -6.56
CA THR A 224 21.50 16.08 -8.00
C THR A 224 20.14 15.62 -8.52
N GLN A 225 19.28 15.11 -7.64
CA GLN A 225 17.92 14.63 -7.96
C GLN A 225 17.05 14.59 -6.70
N GLN A 226 15.72 14.52 -6.87
CA GLN A 226 14.75 14.40 -5.77
C GLN A 226 14.44 12.97 -5.37
N SER A 227 14.56 12.06 -6.32
CA SER A 227 14.07 10.68 -6.20
C SER A 227 15.25 9.73 -6.14
N PHE A 228 15.23 8.83 -5.17
CA PHE A 228 16.29 7.85 -4.96
C PHE A 228 15.68 6.46 -4.82
N ALA A 229 16.38 5.45 -5.31
CA ALA A 229 16.05 4.07 -5.01
C ALA A 229 16.70 3.63 -3.69
N PRO A 230 16.20 2.57 -3.04
CA PRO A 230 16.96 1.88 -2.01
C PRO A 230 18.34 1.47 -2.54
N THR A 231 19.35 1.55 -1.69
CA THR A 231 20.78 1.33 -2.00
C THR A 231 21.46 2.41 -2.84
N GLU A 232 20.74 3.39 -3.37
CA GLU A 232 21.38 4.52 -4.04
C GLU A 232 22.11 5.44 -3.04
N ILE A 233 23.08 6.17 -3.56
CA ILE A 233 23.85 7.16 -2.80
C ILE A 233 23.27 8.53 -3.09
N ILE A 234 22.83 9.22 -2.05
CA ILE A 234 22.42 10.61 -2.09
C ILE A 234 23.67 11.49 -1.99
N ASN A 235 24.05 12.13 -3.08
CA ASN A 235 25.13 13.11 -3.10
C ASN A 235 24.58 14.51 -2.76
N MET A 236 25.23 15.15 -1.79
CA MET A 236 24.83 16.46 -1.25
C MET A 236 25.98 17.43 -1.38
N GLN A 237 25.67 18.64 -1.84
CA GLN A 237 26.54 19.80 -1.75
C GLN A 237 25.90 20.82 -0.81
N ILE A 238 26.56 21.10 0.31
CA ILE A 238 26.05 21.96 1.37
C ILE A 238 26.93 23.21 1.46
N GLU A 239 26.33 24.37 1.28
CA GLU A 239 26.98 25.67 1.49
C GLU A 239 26.62 26.20 2.87
N CYS A 240 27.62 26.67 3.60
CA CYS A 240 27.52 27.17 4.96
C CYS A 240 28.01 28.61 5.02
N ASP A 241 27.11 29.60 4.86
CA ASP A 241 27.48 31.00 5.05
C ASP A 241 27.47 31.33 6.55
N THR A 242 28.66 31.44 7.12
CA THR A 242 28.89 31.81 8.52
C THR A 242 29.47 33.22 8.68
N LYS A 243 29.47 34.07 7.63
CA LYS A 243 30.07 35.42 7.67
C LYS A 243 29.52 36.31 8.77
N LYS A 244 28.23 36.15 9.11
CA LYS A 244 27.54 36.89 10.18
C LYS A 244 27.51 36.13 11.51
N PHE A 245 28.13 34.95 11.59
CA PHE A 245 28.10 34.08 12.76
C PHE A 245 29.42 34.18 13.52
N LYS A 246 29.38 34.70 14.74
CA LYS A 246 30.56 34.95 15.59
C LYS A 246 31.14 33.68 16.21
N LYS A 247 30.47 32.54 16.05
CA LYS A 247 30.86 31.25 16.63
C LYS A 247 31.25 30.29 15.51
N LYS A 248 32.12 29.34 15.82
CA LYS A 248 32.54 28.35 14.84
C LYS A 248 31.45 27.29 14.67
N LEU A 249 31.00 27.09 13.43
CA LEU A 249 30.19 25.94 13.05
C LEU A 249 31.14 24.78 12.75
N ASN A 250 31.25 23.81 13.67
CA ASN A 250 32.23 22.73 13.54
C ASN A 250 31.69 21.52 12.79
N LYS A 251 30.40 21.19 12.97
CA LYS A 251 29.82 19.96 12.42
C LYS A 251 28.41 20.16 11.92
N LEU A 252 28.03 19.37 10.93
CA LEU A 252 26.63 19.16 10.56
C LEU A 252 26.25 17.71 10.86
N LYS A 253 25.11 17.56 11.52
CA LYS A 253 24.42 16.28 11.68
C LYS A 253 23.41 16.14 10.54
N ILE A 254 23.55 15.09 9.74
CA ILE A 254 22.66 14.82 8.60
C ILE A 254 21.90 13.54 8.89
N GLU A 255 20.58 13.61 8.81
CA GLU A 255 19.69 12.49 9.09
C GLU A 255 18.71 12.30 7.93
N LEU A 256 18.58 11.08 7.43
CA LEU A 256 17.46 10.67 6.59
C LEU A 256 16.31 10.24 7.50
N ILE A 257 15.22 10.99 7.46
CA ILE A 257 14.01 10.74 8.25
C ILE A 257 12.90 10.19 7.36
N GLU A 258 12.33 9.06 7.77
CA GLU A 258 11.06 8.53 7.29
C GLU A 258 9.93 9.11 8.13
N ASN A 259 8.93 9.68 7.47
CA ASN A 259 7.68 10.11 8.09
C ASN A 259 6.59 9.13 7.66
N VAL A 260 6.01 8.41 8.63
CA VAL A 260 4.87 7.52 8.41
C VAL A 260 3.63 8.13 9.03
N GLN A 261 2.61 8.37 8.23
CA GLN A 261 1.30 8.80 8.68
C GLN A 261 0.27 7.72 8.38
N MET A 262 -0.46 7.30 9.41
CA MET A 262 -1.56 6.36 9.30
C MET A 262 -2.82 6.97 9.90
N ASN A 263 -3.93 6.82 9.19
CA ASN A 263 -5.25 7.23 9.62
C ASN A 263 -6.13 5.97 9.77
N ALA A 264 -6.92 5.93 10.84
CA ALA A 264 -7.95 4.90 10.99
C ALA A 264 -9.37 5.49 10.94
N ASN A 265 -9.54 6.76 11.27
CA ASN A 265 -10.74 7.55 10.99
C ASN A 265 -10.34 9.03 11.08
N VAL A 266 -11.30 9.95 10.96
CA VAL A 266 -11.04 11.40 11.00
C VAL A 266 -10.35 11.84 12.30
N LEU A 267 -10.59 11.14 13.42
CA LEU A 267 -10.11 11.53 14.74
C LEU A 267 -8.82 10.80 15.17
N ASN A 268 -8.56 9.63 14.57
CA ASN A 268 -7.46 8.75 14.94
C ASN A 268 -6.39 8.81 13.86
N GLN A 269 -5.40 9.65 14.10
CA GLN A 269 -4.20 9.78 13.29
C GLN A 269 -2.96 9.43 14.11
N LYS A 270 -2.07 8.66 13.51
CA LYS A 270 -0.74 8.37 14.02
C LYS A 270 0.30 8.91 13.06
N LYS A 271 1.20 9.76 13.57
CA LYS A 271 2.41 10.20 12.86
C LYS A 271 3.62 9.63 13.57
N GLU A 272 4.54 9.07 12.80
CA GLU A 272 5.82 8.58 13.28
C GLU A 272 6.93 9.21 12.45
N GLN A 273 8.04 9.52 13.12
CA GLN A 273 9.27 9.96 12.48
C GLN A 273 10.38 8.98 12.88
N ILE A 274 11.08 8.44 11.91
CA ILE A 274 12.09 7.40 12.12
C ILE A 274 13.38 7.84 11.45
N VAL A 275 14.47 7.90 12.22
CA VAL A 275 15.80 8.12 11.68
C VAL A 275 16.26 6.83 11.02
N VAL A 276 16.31 6.82 9.69
CA VAL A 276 16.67 5.62 8.91
C VAL A 276 18.18 5.57 8.67
N SER A 277 18.82 6.73 8.51
CA SER A 277 20.26 6.86 8.37
C SER A 277 20.73 8.16 9.00
N LYS A 278 21.95 8.15 9.55
CA LYS A 278 22.56 9.30 10.22
C LYS A 278 24.05 9.34 9.89
N THR A 279 24.56 10.53 9.58
CA THR A 279 25.99 10.81 9.50
C THR A 279 26.31 12.16 10.12
N GLU A 280 27.56 12.37 10.52
CA GLU A 280 28.07 13.64 11.01
C GLU A 280 29.31 14.03 10.20
N ILE A 281 29.33 15.26 9.71
CA ILE A 281 30.42 15.79 8.89
C ILE A 281 31.04 17.00 9.57
N GLN A 282 32.35 17.18 9.39
CA GLN A 282 33.06 18.38 9.83
C GLN A 282 32.87 19.49 8.80
N VAL A 283 32.73 20.72 9.27
CA VAL A 283 32.66 21.93 8.45
C VAL A 283 34.00 22.64 8.55
N ASN A 284 34.85 22.41 7.55
CA ASN A 284 36.16 23.08 7.45
C ASN A 284 36.10 24.28 6.52
N ASP A 285 35.25 24.21 5.50
CA ASP A 285 35.12 25.20 4.43
C ASP A 285 33.67 25.70 4.29
N TYR A 286 33.49 26.77 3.53
CA TYR A 286 32.18 27.28 3.13
C TYR A 286 31.36 26.22 2.38
N LEU A 287 32.03 25.35 1.63
CA LEU A 287 31.42 24.33 0.80
C LEU A 287 31.77 22.94 1.33
N VAL A 288 30.75 22.13 1.62
CA VAL A 288 30.92 20.75 2.06
C VAL A 288 30.23 19.79 1.08
N GLN A 289 30.99 18.86 0.53
CA GLN A 289 30.46 17.76 -0.26
C GLN A 289 30.40 16.51 0.61
N THR A 290 29.26 15.83 0.59
CA THR A 290 29.04 14.61 1.36
C THR A 290 28.06 13.68 0.66
N SER A 291 27.98 12.46 1.14
CA SER A 291 27.03 11.48 0.63
C SER A 291 26.43 10.62 1.73
N MET A 292 25.24 10.08 1.45
CA MET A 292 24.55 9.15 2.34
C MET A 292 23.89 8.05 1.53
N ALA A 293 24.08 6.79 1.92
CA ALA A 293 23.38 5.68 1.28
C ALA A 293 21.93 5.57 1.79
N VAL A 294 21.00 5.32 0.86
CA VAL A 294 19.62 4.93 1.18
C VAL A 294 19.62 3.46 1.62
N PRO A 295 19.14 3.12 2.82
CA PRO A 295 19.12 1.73 3.27
C PRO A 295 18.29 0.81 2.37
N SER A 296 18.73 -0.43 2.17
CA SER A 296 18.05 -1.40 1.30
C SER A 296 16.69 -1.86 1.83
N SER A 297 16.42 -1.68 3.12
CA SER A 297 15.20 -2.12 3.81
C SER A 297 14.15 -1.02 3.97
N ILE A 298 14.35 0.14 3.35
CA ILE A 298 13.43 1.26 3.45
C ILE A 298 12.18 1.00 2.59
N ALA A 299 11.01 1.49 3.03
CA ALA A 299 9.80 1.42 2.21
C ALA A 299 9.85 2.44 1.07
N CYS A 300 9.11 2.22 -0.02
CA CYS A 300 8.92 3.26 -1.03
C CYS A 300 8.05 4.40 -0.46
N SER A 301 8.23 5.60 -1.01
CA SER A 301 7.27 6.68 -0.85
C SER A 301 5.91 6.25 -1.38
N ALA A 302 4.86 6.60 -0.65
CA ALA A 302 3.49 6.28 -1.00
C ALA A 302 2.53 7.36 -0.50
N GLU A 303 1.63 7.79 -1.37
CA GLU A 303 0.60 8.78 -1.09
C GLU A 303 -0.79 8.16 -1.21
N GLY A 304 -1.13 7.32 -0.24
CA GLY A 304 -2.47 6.78 -0.07
C GLY A 304 -3.44 7.77 0.57
N THR A 305 -4.69 7.35 0.66
CA THR A 305 -5.76 8.14 1.27
C THR A 305 -5.71 8.11 2.80
N ILE A 306 -5.36 6.96 3.39
CA ILE A 306 -5.22 6.77 4.84
C ILE A 306 -3.78 6.43 5.24
N ILE A 307 -2.88 6.19 4.29
CA ILE A 307 -1.45 5.95 4.53
C ILE A 307 -0.61 6.96 3.74
N GLN A 308 0.33 7.62 4.39
CA GLN A 308 1.34 8.43 3.71
C GLN A 308 2.73 8.06 4.24
N ILE A 309 3.68 7.80 3.34
CA ILE A 309 5.09 7.58 3.64
C ILE A 309 5.92 8.58 2.84
N SER A 310 6.60 9.48 3.52
CA SER A 310 7.46 10.50 2.91
C SER A 310 8.83 10.55 3.57
N TYR A 311 9.82 11.06 2.85
CA TYR A 311 11.20 11.12 3.31
C TYR A 311 11.74 12.53 3.25
N GLN A 312 12.64 12.84 4.18
CA GLN A 312 13.33 14.12 4.20
C GLN A 312 14.72 13.97 4.77
N ILE A 313 15.66 14.73 4.24
CA ILE A 313 16.99 14.91 4.80
C ILE A 313 16.91 16.10 5.74
N ILE A 314 17.28 15.88 7.01
CA ILE A 314 17.37 16.91 8.03
C ILE A 314 18.85 17.21 8.27
N ILE A 315 19.26 18.44 7.99
CA ILE A 315 20.63 18.92 8.22
C ILE A 315 20.58 19.87 9.43
N THR A 316 21.18 19.43 10.53
CA THR A 316 21.20 20.17 11.80
C THR A 316 22.63 20.63 12.12
N PRO A 317 22.87 21.93 12.26
CA PRO A 317 24.18 22.42 12.69
C PRO A 317 24.42 22.12 14.16
N VAL A 318 25.58 21.55 14.48
CA VAL A 318 26.02 21.27 15.84
C VAL A 318 26.88 22.43 16.32
N LEU A 319 26.38 23.14 17.33
CA LEU A 319 27.03 24.31 17.92
C LEU A 319 27.52 23.99 19.33
N ASP A 320 28.74 24.39 19.66
CA ASP A 320 29.33 24.21 21.00
C ASP A 320 28.84 25.31 21.96
N LEU A 321 27.53 25.38 22.20
CA LEU A 321 26.90 26.44 22.98
C LEU A 321 25.89 25.84 23.97
N SER A 322 26.20 25.93 25.26
CA SER A 322 25.43 25.28 26.35
C SER A 322 24.06 25.92 26.63
N CYS A 323 23.78 27.11 26.12
CA CYS A 323 22.60 27.90 26.49
C CYS A 323 21.74 28.38 25.29
N LEU A 324 22.00 27.88 24.08
CA LEU A 324 21.19 28.21 22.91
C LEU A 324 20.04 27.21 22.72
N LYS A 325 18.88 27.71 22.31
CA LYS A 325 17.78 26.86 21.83
C LYS A 325 18.24 26.06 20.62
N ALA A 326 17.66 24.87 20.46
CA ALA A 326 17.89 24.02 19.29
C ALA A 326 17.71 24.82 17.99
N ASN A 327 18.69 24.70 17.10
CA ASN A 327 18.69 25.36 15.80
C ASN A 327 17.55 24.85 14.93
N GLU A 328 17.00 25.72 14.07
CA GLU A 328 16.08 25.29 13.04
C GLU A 328 16.86 24.50 11.98
N PRO A 329 16.53 23.22 11.76
CA PRO A 329 17.26 22.42 10.80
C PRO A 329 16.83 22.75 9.37
N LEU A 330 17.75 22.57 8.41
CA LEU A 330 17.41 22.59 7.00
C LEU A 330 16.74 21.27 6.63
N ILE A 331 15.52 21.33 6.11
CA ILE A 331 14.73 20.16 5.69
C ILE A 331 14.70 20.09 4.16
N VAL A 332 15.17 18.99 3.60
CA VAL A 332 15.17 18.73 2.15
C VAL A 332 14.29 17.50 1.86
N PRO A 333 13.08 17.69 1.32
CA PRO A 333 12.19 16.57 1.01
C PRO A 333 12.73 15.75 -0.17
N ILE A 334 12.67 14.43 -0.05
CA ILE A 334 13.07 13.48 -1.10
C ILE A 334 12.00 12.39 -1.27
N MET A 335 12.05 11.68 -2.39
CA MET A 335 11.17 10.53 -2.64
C MET A 335 11.99 9.25 -2.76
N ILE A 336 11.48 8.17 -2.19
CA ILE A 336 12.07 6.84 -2.37
C ILE A 336 11.23 6.06 -3.36
N ILE A 337 11.83 5.69 -4.49
CA ILE A 337 11.12 5.07 -5.60
C ILE A 337 11.51 3.60 -5.78
N PRO A 338 10.56 2.75 -6.19
CA PRO A 338 10.87 1.35 -6.47
C PRO A 338 11.81 1.20 -7.67
N THR A 339 12.68 0.18 -7.64
CA THR A 339 13.49 -0.23 -8.81
C THR A 339 13.33 -1.71 -9.10
N LYS A 340 13.66 -2.13 -10.33
CA LYS A 340 13.69 -3.56 -10.71
C LYS A 340 14.58 -4.41 -9.78
N LYS A 341 15.57 -3.80 -9.12
CA LYS A 341 16.47 -4.49 -8.17
C LYS A 341 15.84 -4.74 -6.80
N MET A 342 14.62 -4.26 -6.54
CA MET A 342 13.94 -4.36 -5.25
C MET A 342 13.24 -5.69 -4.97
N GLU A 343 13.37 -6.69 -5.84
CA GLU A 343 12.91 -8.06 -5.56
C GLU A 343 13.42 -8.62 -4.22
N LYS A 344 14.51 -8.06 -3.68
CA LYS A 344 15.10 -8.45 -2.38
C LYS A 344 14.75 -7.53 -1.20
N ASN A 345 13.96 -6.47 -1.38
CA ASN A 345 13.66 -5.53 -0.29
C ASN A 345 12.55 -6.12 0.62
N PRO A 346 12.77 -6.24 1.95
CA PRO A 346 11.78 -6.83 2.86
C PRO A 346 10.46 -6.04 2.98
N CYS A 347 10.46 -4.75 2.63
CA CYS A 347 9.26 -3.89 2.63
C CYS A 347 8.47 -3.96 1.31
N VAL A 348 9.02 -4.63 0.29
CA VAL A 348 8.40 -4.87 -1.01
C VAL A 348 8.24 -6.37 -1.21
N GLU A 349 7.03 -6.83 -0.96
CA GLU A 349 6.63 -8.20 -1.28
C GLU A 349 6.03 -8.18 -2.69
N ILE A 350 6.84 -8.51 -3.70
CA ILE A 350 6.32 -8.72 -5.05
C ILE A 350 5.54 -10.04 -5.02
N PRO A 351 4.24 -10.03 -5.32
CA PRO A 351 3.46 -11.25 -5.37
C PRO A 351 4.09 -12.23 -6.36
N LEU A 352 4.20 -13.48 -5.95
CA LEU A 352 4.61 -14.54 -6.88
C LEU A 352 3.56 -14.67 -7.98
N LEU A 353 4.03 -14.92 -9.19
CA LEU A 353 3.14 -15.30 -10.27
C LEU A 353 2.53 -16.65 -9.89
N ASN A 354 1.19 -16.72 -9.82
CA ASN A 354 0.53 -17.98 -9.53
C ASN A 354 0.81 -18.93 -10.69
N GLU A 355 1.51 -20.04 -10.42
CA GLU A 355 1.67 -21.10 -11.40
C GLU A 355 0.29 -21.67 -11.70
N VAL A 356 -0.16 -21.52 -12.94
CA VAL A 356 -1.43 -22.06 -13.39
C VAL A 356 -1.30 -23.57 -13.40
N GLN A 357 -1.89 -24.23 -12.40
CA GLN A 357 -2.06 -25.67 -12.40
C GLN A 357 -3.14 -26.03 -13.42
N LYS A 358 -2.69 -26.28 -14.66
CA LYS A 358 -3.57 -26.70 -15.74
C LYS A 358 -4.10 -28.11 -15.42
N PRO A 359 -5.41 -28.37 -15.57
CA PRO A 359 -5.97 -29.72 -15.54
C PRO A 359 -5.23 -30.67 -16.50
N GLU A 360 -5.18 -31.97 -16.19
CA GLU A 360 -4.48 -32.97 -17.02
C GLU A 360 -4.96 -32.99 -18.49
N ASN A 361 -6.23 -32.67 -18.72
CA ASN A 361 -6.88 -32.62 -20.02
C ASN A 361 -7.06 -31.20 -20.57
N TRP A 362 -6.19 -30.26 -20.21
CA TRP A 362 -6.32 -28.85 -20.60
C TRP A 362 -6.22 -28.63 -22.11
N ASN A 363 -7.37 -28.40 -22.75
CA ASN A 363 -7.52 -28.05 -24.17
C ASN A 363 -8.56 -26.92 -24.34
N PRO A 364 -8.24 -25.69 -23.94
CA PRO A 364 -9.20 -24.61 -23.89
C PRO A 364 -9.55 -24.08 -25.27
N GLN A 365 -10.83 -23.76 -25.48
CA GLN A 365 -11.24 -22.96 -26.62
C GLN A 365 -10.77 -21.52 -26.43
N ILE A 366 -10.01 -21.00 -27.39
CA ILE A 366 -9.58 -19.60 -27.38
C ILE A 366 -10.73 -18.73 -27.88
N LEU A 367 -11.28 -17.89 -27.00
CA LEU A 367 -12.30 -16.91 -27.34
C LEU A 367 -11.63 -15.55 -27.54
N LYS A 368 -12.18 -14.75 -28.45
CA LYS A 368 -11.73 -13.37 -28.66
C LYS A 368 -12.42 -12.45 -27.66
N GLU A 369 -11.69 -11.45 -27.18
CA GLU A 369 -12.25 -10.37 -26.37
C GLU A 369 -13.39 -9.68 -27.12
N LYS A 370 -14.52 -9.49 -26.45
CA LYS A 370 -15.66 -8.77 -27.02
C LYS A 370 -15.50 -7.28 -26.71
N LYS A 371 -15.49 -6.45 -27.75
CA LYS A 371 -15.53 -4.99 -27.57
C LYS A 371 -16.95 -4.59 -27.20
N TYR A 372 -17.11 -3.97 -26.03
CA TYR A 372 -18.36 -3.39 -25.56
C TYR A 372 -18.40 -1.90 -25.89
N SER A 373 -19.57 -1.38 -26.28
CA SER A 373 -19.77 0.06 -26.33
C SER A 373 -19.83 0.65 -24.91
N ASP A 374 -19.57 1.95 -24.76
CA ASP A 374 -19.62 2.63 -23.46
C ASP A 374 -20.97 2.41 -22.75
N GLN A 375 -22.08 2.45 -23.49
CA GLN A 375 -23.41 2.19 -22.96
C GLN A 375 -23.56 0.74 -22.43
N GLN A 376 -23.01 -0.24 -23.14
CA GLN A 376 -23.03 -1.64 -22.70
C GLN A 376 -22.16 -1.83 -21.45
N SER A 377 -20.98 -1.23 -21.43
CA SER A 377 -20.07 -1.24 -20.29
C SER A 377 -20.71 -0.63 -19.04
N LEU A 378 -21.41 0.51 -19.17
CA LEU A 378 -22.15 1.14 -18.08
C LEU A 378 -23.28 0.24 -17.55
N LYS A 379 -24.07 -0.37 -18.44
CA LYS A 379 -25.14 -1.30 -18.03
C LYS A 379 -24.58 -2.50 -17.27
N ILE A 380 -23.46 -3.05 -17.74
CA ILE A 380 -22.78 -4.16 -17.08
C ILE A 380 -22.24 -3.74 -15.71
N GLN A 381 -21.65 -2.55 -15.60
CA GLN A 381 -21.19 -2.02 -14.31
C GLN A 381 -22.35 -1.85 -13.33
N GLN A 382 -23.51 -1.37 -13.78
CA GLN A 382 -24.72 -1.28 -12.94
C GLN A 382 -25.16 -2.67 -12.43
N LEU A 383 -25.23 -3.67 -13.32
CA LEU A 383 -25.56 -5.04 -12.93
C LEU A 383 -24.59 -5.60 -11.89
N TYR A 384 -23.29 -5.31 -12.04
CA TYR A 384 -22.27 -5.70 -11.08
C TYR A 384 -22.46 -5.00 -9.73
N ILE A 385 -22.72 -3.69 -9.71
CA ILE A 385 -22.99 -2.94 -8.48
C ILE A 385 -24.23 -3.50 -7.76
N GLU A 386 -25.32 -3.71 -8.49
CA GLU A 386 -26.54 -4.31 -7.93
C GLU A 386 -26.29 -5.70 -7.34
N PHE A 387 -25.48 -6.52 -8.01
CA PHE A 387 -25.08 -7.83 -7.49
C PHE A 387 -24.33 -7.68 -6.17
N GLN A 388 -23.33 -6.79 -6.11
CA GLN A 388 -22.55 -6.54 -4.89
C GLN A 388 -23.43 -6.03 -3.74
N GLU A 389 -24.35 -5.11 -4.01
CA GLU A 389 -25.30 -4.63 -3.00
C GLU A 389 -26.21 -5.74 -2.47
N LYS A 390 -26.71 -6.62 -3.36
CA LYS A 390 -27.54 -7.77 -2.97
C LYS A 390 -26.75 -8.76 -2.10
N GLN A 391 -25.48 -9.00 -2.43
CA GLN A 391 -24.58 -9.83 -1.60
C GLN A 391 -24.37 -9.20 -0.21
N ASN A 392 -24.05 -7.91 -0.15
CA ASN A 392 -23.82 -7.19 1.11
C ASN A 392 -25.07 -7.16 2.00
N LYS A 393 -26.26 -6.96 1.42
CA LYS A 393 -27.54 -7.01 2.16
C LYS A 393 -27.80 -8.38 2.77
N LYS A 394 -27.49 -9.48 2.06
CA LYS A 394 -27.63 -10.85 2.60
C LYS A 394 -26.67 -11.09 3.76
N LEU A 395 -25.40 -10.71 3.61
CA LEU A 395 -24.37 -10.82 4.64
C LEU A 395 -24.78 -10.07 5.92
N ASN A 396 -25.21 -8.81 5.80
CA ASN A 396 -25.60 -8.00 6.95
C ASN A 396 -26.79 -8.59 7.72
N LYS A 397 -27.80 -9.16 7.03
CA LYS A 397 -28.94 -9.81 7.69
C LYS A 397 -28.50 -10.98 8.57
N THR A 398 -27.55 -11.79 8.12
CA THR A 398 -27.02 -12.93 8.89
C THR A 398 -26.26 -12.49 10.14
N PHE A 399 -25.58 -11.33 10.11
CA PHE A 399 -24.91 -10.80 11.29
C PHE A 399 -25.91 -10.27 12.33
N THR A 400 -26.97 -9.57 11.93
CA THR A 400 -27.97 -9.04 12.87
C THR A 400 -28.72 -10.16 13.61
N THR A 401 -29.09 -11.25 12.92
CA THR A 401 -29.80 -12.38 13.56
C THR A 401 -28.93 -13.14 14.57
N HIS A 402 -27.60 -13.04 14.47
CA HIS A 402 -26.70 -13.63 15.44
C HIS A 402 -26.49 -12.75 16.68
N ILE A 403 -26.54 -11.43 16.56
CA ILE A 403 -26.38 -10.51 17.70
C ILE A 403 -27.61 -10.60 18.63
N ASP A 404 -28.82 -10.69 18.08
CA ASP A 404 -30.06 -10.83 18.87
C ASP A 404 -30.15 -12.13 19.69
N LYS A 405 -29.33 -13.14 19.37
CA LYS A 405 -29.23 -14.39 20.15
C LYS A 405 -28.22 -14.31 21.30
N PHE A 406 -27.34 -13.32 21.34
CA PHE A 406 -26.31 -13.16 22.37
C PHE A 406 -26.57 -12.01 23.35
N GLU A 407 -27.61 -11.20 23.14
CA GLU A 407 -28.03 -10.13 24.07
C GLU A 407 -29.47 -10.31 24.56
N LYS A 408 -29.69 -11.31 25.42
CA LYS A 408 -30.67 -11.16 26.50
C LYS A 408 -29.96 -11.37 27.84
N PRO A 409 -29.37 -10.33 28.45
CA PRO A 409 -29.05 -10.41 29.86
C PRO A 409 -30.37 -10.62 30.60
N THR A 410 -30.49 -11.78 31.27
CA THR A 410 -31.54 -12.02 32.25
C THR A 410 -31.36 -10.99 33.36
N MET A 411 -32.08 -9.87 33.30
CA MET A 411 -32.23 -8.99 34.46
C MET A 411 -33.10 -9.73 35.48
N GLN A 412 -32.47 -10.48 36.38
CA GLN A 412 -33.09 -10.84 37.64
C GLN A 412 -33.16 -9.56 38.48
N LEU A 413 -34.36 -8.99 38.59
CA LEU A 413 -34.68 -8.02 39.62
C LEU A 413 -34.55 -8.72 40.98
N ILE A 414 -33.57 -8.31 41.77
CA ILE A 414 -33.53 -8.59 43.20
C ILE A 414 -34.49 -7.58 43.84
N GLN A 415 -35.56 -8.08 44.46
CA GLN A 415 -36.46 -7.33 45.33
C GLN A 415 -35.91 -7.26 46.76
#